data_AF-A0A449G8M7-F1
#
_entry.id   AF-A0A449G8M7-F1
#
_cell.length_a   1.000
_cell.length_b   1.000
_cell.length_c   1.000
_cell.angle_alpha   90.00
_cell.angle_beta   90.00
_cell.angle_gamma   90.00
#
_symmetry.space_group_name_H-M   'P 1'
#
loop_
_entity.id
_entity.type
_entity.pdbx_description
1 polymer ?
#
loop_
_entity_poly.entity_id
_entity_poly.type
_entity_poly.pdbx_seq_one_letter_code
_entity_poly.pdbx_strand_id
1 'polypeptide(L)'
;MEIPVHAGARAAPGAIVQVMLAPQVVREEDGSFSARYPSQDWSVVGATREAAIGALVVESRRRMRDPAYVAAHYEVTLRHVRGEQTTPGIEIAVLSSEQYVERIGRLGARLRRGWQAPGPAGDDGLGGRGR
;
A
#
# COMPACT_ATOMS: atom_id res chain seq x y z
N MET A 1 11.91 -11.61 10.94
CA MET A 1 12.07 -10.49 11.89
C MET A 1 10.88 -9.58 11.67
N GLU A 2 9.98 -9.49 12.65
CA GLU A 2 8.82 -8.61 12.59
C GLU A 2 9.30 -7.16 12.69
N ILE A 3 8.98 -6.34 11.70
CA ILE A 3 9.16 -4.89 11.80
C ILE A 3 8.00 -4.40 12.66
N PRO A 4 8.24 -3.77 13.82
CA PRO A 4 7.15 -3.31 14.67
C PRO A 4 6.32 -2.30 13.89
N VAL A 5 5.09 -2.70 13.55
CA VAL A 5 4.07 -1.84 12.97
C VAL A 5 3.45 -1.10 14.13
N HIS A 6 3.69 0.21 14.21
CA HIS A 6 3.08 1.03 15.22
C HIS A 6 1.95 1.83 14.58
N ALA A 7 0.72 1.35 14.76
CA ALA A 7 -0.44 2.21 14.57
C ALA A 7 -0.27 3.45 15.46
N GLY A 8 -0.01 4.61 14.85
CA GLY A 8 0.16 5.87 15.57
C GLY A 8 1.55 6.14 16.18
N ALA A 9 2.63 5.45 15.77
CA ALA A 9 3.97 5.92 16.18
C ALA A 9 4.26 7.29 15.58
N ARG A 10 4.49 8.27 16.46
CA ARG A 10 5.05 9.56 16.08
C ARG A 10 6.51 9.37 15.68
N ALA A 11 6.82 9.55 14.40
CA ALA A 11 8.20 9.51 13.94
C ALA A 11 8.95 10.78 14.38
N ALA A 12 10.17 10.63 14.90
CA ALA A 12 11.05 11.76 15.19
C ALA A 12 11.50 12.44 13.88
N PRO A 13 11.80 13.76 13.88
CA PRO A 13 12.40 14.43 12.73
C PRO A 13 13.67 13.71 12.26
N GLY A 14 13.78 13.45 10.96
CA GLY A 14 14.92 12.73 10.37
C GLY A 14 14.81 11.20 10.40
N ALA A 15 13.76 10.63 11.00
CA ALA A 15 13.52 9.20 10.95
C ALA A 15 13.16 8.73 9.54
N ILE A 16 13.60 7.52 9.18
CA ILE A 16 13.19 6.88 7.93
C ILE A 16 11.81 6.27 8.16
N VAL A 17 10.80 6.76 7.46
CA VAL A 17 9.42 6.29 7.62
C VAL A 17 8.98 5.53 6.37
N GLN A 18 8.45 4.34 6.58
CA GLN A 18 7.75 3.59 5.57
C GLN A 18 6.24 3.73 5.81
N VAL A 19 5.53 4.20 4.78
CA VAL A 19 4.07 4.19 4.74
C VAL A 19 3.63 3.03 3.85
N MET A 20 2.74 2.20 4.36
CA MET A 20 2.16 1.07 3.65
C MET A 20 0.66 1.30 3.50
N LEU A 21 0.18 1.16 2.27
CA LEU A 21 -1.21 1.32 1.89
C LEU A 21 -1.69 0.02 1.27
N ALA A 22 -2.59 -0.68 1.95
CA ALA A 22 -3.23 -1.85 1.37
C ALA A 22 -4.46 -1.42 0.54
N PRO A 23 -4.60 -1.83 -0.74
CA PRO A 23 -5.81 -1.60 -1.51
C PRO A 23 -7.05 -2.12 -0.76
N GLN A 24 -8.06 -1.26 -0.63
CA GLN A 24 -9.40 -1.66 -0.23
C GLN A 24 -10.18 -2.02 -1.49
N VAL A 25 -10.74 -3.23 -1.53
CA VAL A 25 -11.49 -3.71 -2.69
C VAL A 25 -12.86 -4.20 -2.24
N VAL A 26 -13.90 -3.70 -2.89
CA VAL A 26 -15.30 -4.01 -2.59
C VAL A 26 -15.94 -4.59 -3.85
N ARG A 27 -16.77 -5.63 -3.69
CA ARG A 27 -17.61 -6.16 -4.77
C ARG A 27 -18.90 -5.36 -4.81
N GLU A 28 -19.23 -4.82 -5.97
CA GLU A 28 -20.43 -4.02 -6.22
C GLU A 28 -21.65 -4.89 -6.55
N GLU A 29 -22.85 -4.30 -6.51
CA GLU A 29 -24.11 -4.99 -6.79
C GLU A 29 -24.19 -5.56 -8.22
N ASP A 30 -23.58 -4.87 -9.19
CA ASP A 30 -23.51 -5.29 -10.59
C ASP A 30 -22.46 -6.41 -10.84
N GLY A 31 -21.79 -6.86 -9.78
CA GLY A 31 -20.75 -7.89 -9.83
C GLY A 31 -19.35 -7.37 -10.18
N SER A 32 -19.19 -6.08 -10.45
CA SER A 32 -17.88 -5.44 -10.61
C SER A 32 -17.16 -5.28 -9.27
N PHE A 33 -15.90 -4.83 -9.32
CA PHE A 33 -15.08 -4.55 -8.15
C PHE A 33 -14.60 -3.12 -8.16
N SER A 34 -14.87 -2.36 -7.10
CA SER A 34 -14.23 -1.07 -6.87
C SER A 34 -12.98 -1.23 -6.02
N ALA A 35 -11.92 -0.51 -6.36
CA ALA A 35 -10.66 -0.50 -5.63
C ALA A 35 -10.20 0.93 -5.32
N ARG A 36 -9.73 1.16 -4.10
CA ARG A 36 -9.15 2.44 -3.67
C ARG A 36 -7.98 2.24 -2.71
N TYR A 37 -7.07 3.21 -2.66
CA TYR A 37 -6.16 3.31 -1.52
C TYR A 37 -6.88 4.01 -0.35
N PRO A 38 -6.56 3.64 0.91
CA PRO A 38 -7.05 4.36 2.07
C PRO A 38 -6.70 5.85 2.00
N SER A 39 -7.53 6.67 2.64
CA SER A 39 -7.45 8.14 2.65
C SER A 39 -7.56 8.85 1.30
N GLN A 40 -7.87 8.14 0.21
CA GLN A 40 -8.15 8.74 -1.10
C GLN A 40 -9.65 8.99 -1.27
N ASP A 41 -9.98 10.09 -1.94
CA ASP A 41 -11.34 10.50 -2.31
C ASP A 41 -11.78 9.93 -3.67
N TRP A 42 -10.93 9.14 -4.32
CA TRP A 42 -11.17 8.52 -5.61
C TRP A 42 -11.03 7.00 -5.53
N SER A 43 -11.74 6.32 -6.44
CA SER A 43 -11.66 4.87 -6.65
C SER A 43 -11.61 4.57 -8.15
N VAL A 44 -11.31 3.32 -8.49
CA VAL A 44 -11.42 2.77 -9.84
C VAL A 44 -12.27 1.51 -9.81
N VAL A 45 -12.86 1.14 -10.95
CA VAL A 45 -13.68 -0.07 -11.08
C VAL A 45 -13.02 -1.03 -12.07
N GLY A 46 -13.14 -2.34 -11.81
CA GLY A 46 -12.74 -3.40 -12.71
C GLY A 46 -13.74 -4.55 -12.72
N ALA A 47 -13.79 -5.31 -13.81
CA ALA A 47 -14.67 -6.48 -13.93
C ALA A 47 -14.27 -7.64 -13.00
N THR A 48 -13.01 -7.67 -12.55
CA THR A 48 -12.50 -8.62 -11.56
C THR A 48 -11.73 -7.88 -10.47
N ARG A 49 -11.52 -8.55 -9.34
CA ARG A 49 -10.72 -8.03 -8.22
C ARG A 49 -9.30 -7.64 -8.68
N GLU A 50 -8.67 -8.49 -9.47
CA GLU A 50 -7.31 -8.29 -9.99
C GLU A 50 -7.26 -7.12 -10.99
N ALA A 51 -8.28 -7.02 -11.85
CA ALA A 51 -8.41 -5.91 -12.80
C ALA A 51 -8.57 -4.57 -12.07
N ALA A 52 -9.38 -4.51 -11.01
CA ALA A 52 -9.57 -3.32 -10.20
C ALA A 52 -8.26 -2.90 -9.48
N ILE A 53 -7.53 -3.86 -8.90
CA ILE A 53 -6.21 -3.60 -8.27
C ILE A 53 -5.20 -3.12 -9.31
N GLY A 54 -5.14 -3.75 -10.48
CA GLY A 54 -4.26 -3.35 -11.58
C GLY A 54 -4.53 -1.92 -12.03
N ALA A 55 -5.82 -1.58 -12.24
CA ALA A 55 -6.25 -0.23 -12.58
C ALA A 55 -5.88 0.78 -11.48
N LEU A 56 -6.01 0.40 -10.21
CA LEU A 56 -5.70 1.27 -9.07
C LEU A 56 -4.22 1.66 -9.04
N VAL A 57 -3.33 0.70 -9.31
CA VAL A 57 -1.88 0.94 -9.38
C VAL A 57 -1.53 1.87 -10.54
N VAL A 58 -2.13 1.66 -11.72
CA VAL A 58 -1.90 2.51 -12.89
C VAL A 58 -2.36 3.94 -12.62
N GLU A 59 -3.55 4.10 -12.06
CA GLU A 59 -4.14 5.41 -11.80
C GLU A 59 -3.41 6.16 -10.69
N SER A 60 -2.98 5.47 -9.63
CA SER A 60 -2.11 6.04 -8.60
C SER A 60 -0.80 6.57 -9.20
N ARG A 61 -0.15 5.80 -10.09
CA ARG A 61 1.07 6.26 -10.79
C ARG A 61 0.81 7.46 -11.69
N ARG A 62 -0.35 7.54 -12.34
CA ARG A 62 -0.73 8.70 -13.15
C ARG A 62 -0.87 9.94 -12.28
N ARG A 63 -1.59 9.84 -11.16
CA ARG A 63 -1.80 10.94 -10.20
C ARG A 63 -0.50 11.40 -9.53
N MET A 64 0.42 10.49 -9.23
CA MET A 64 1.74 10.84 -8.67
C MET A 64 2.64 11.65 -9.63
N ARG A 65 2.22 11.85 -10.89
CA ARG A 65 2.90 12.77 -11.83
C ARG A 65 2.37 14.20 -11.77
N ASP A 66 1.24 14.43 -11.08
CA ASP A 66 0.67 15.76 -10.86
C ASP A 66 1.25 16.38 -9.57
N PRO A 67 2.00 17.50 -9.66
CA PRO A 67 2.58 18.15 -8.50
C PRO A 67 1.56 18.58 -7.44
N ALA A 68 0.36 19.02 -7.86
CA ALA A 68 -0.68 19.44 -6.93
C ALA A 68 -1.21 18.25 -6.13
N TYR A 69 -1.41 17.12 -6.80
CA TYR A 69 -1.77 15.87 -6.15
C TYR A 69 -0.68 15.38 -5.19
N VAL A 70 0.59 15.43 -5.60
CA VAL A 70 1.72 15.01 -4.75
C VAL A 70 1.81 15.85 -3.48
N ALA A 71 1.63 17.18 -3.58
CA ALA A 71 1.61 18.06 -2.41
C ALA A 71 0.46 17.70 -1.45
N ALA A 72 -0.76 17.52 -1.97
CA ALA A 72 -1.91 17.13 -1.15
C ALA A 72 -1.71 15.75 -0.49
N HIS A 73 -1.19 14.78 -1.25
CA HIS A 73 -0.91 13.43 -0.77
C HIS A 73 0.18 13.42 0.32
N TYR A 74 1.20 14.27 0.18
CA TYR A 74 2.26 14.44 1.17
C TYR A 74 1.71 14.97 2.50
N GLU A 75 0.85 15.99 2.47
CA GLU A 75 0.23 16.54 3.69
C GLU A 75 -0.64 15.50 4.42
N VAL A 76 -1.42 14.71 3.68
CA VAL A 76 -2.18 13.58 4.26
C VAL A 76 -1.23 12.57 4.91
N THR A 77 -0.14 12.23 4.24
CA THR A 77 0.86 11.29 4.75
C THR A 77 1.51 11.81 6.02
N LEU A 78 1.89 13.09 6.07
CA LEU A 78 2.48 13.71 7.25
C LEU A 78 1.57 13.66 8.47
N ARG A 79 0.26 13.89 8.32
CA ARG A 79 -0.69 13.77 9.43
C ARG A 79 -0.70 12.36 10.03
N HIS A 80 -0.60 11.33 9.19
CA HIS A 80 -0.49 9.94 9.67
C HIS A 80 0.85 9.67 10.38
N VAL A 81 1.95 10.16 9.81
CA VAL A 81 3.30 9.99 10.39
C VAL A 81 3.44 10.71 11.74
N ARG A 82 2.74 11.83 11.92
CA ARG A 82 2.72 12.59 13.18
C ARG A 82 1.74 12.04 14.21
N GLY A 83 0.90 11.06 13.84
CA GLY A 83 -0.17 10.54 14.68
C GLY A 83 -1.37 11.49 14.82
N GLU A 84 -1.45 12.53 14.00
CA GLU A 84 -2.56 13.51 13.97
C GLU A 84 -3.81 12.93 13.29
N GLN A 85 -3.63 11.90 12.45
CA GLN A 85 -4.69 11.21 11.74
C GLN A 85 -4.43 9.70 11.77
N THR A 86 -5.49 8.92 11.99
CA THR A 86 -5.46 7.46 11.82
C THR A 86 -6.53 7.06 10.81
N THR A 87 -6.13 6.32 9.77
CA THR A 87 -7.05 5.81 8.74
C THR A 87 -6.88 4.29 8.62
N PRO A 88 -7.95 3.49 8.72
CA PRO A 88 -7.87 2.05 8.54
C PRO A 88 -7.24 1.65 7.19
N GLY A 89 -6.30 0.72 7.23
CA GLY A 89 -5.54 0.25 6.06
C GLY A 89 -4.28 1.07 5.72
N ILE A 90 -3.98 2.12 6.50
CA ILE A 90 -2.69 2.81 6.49
C ILE A 90 -1.85 2.31 7.64
N GLU A 91 -0.67 1.77 7.32
CA GLU A 91 0.30 1.32 8.30
C GLU A 91 1.58 2.16 8.21
N ILE A 92 2.08 2.59 9.37
CA ILE A 92 3.31 3.36 9.50
C ILE A 92 4.35 2.49 10.22
N ALA A 93 5.50 2.33 9.58
CA ALA A 93 6.67 1.70 10.19
C ALA A 93 7.83 2.71 10.21
N VAL A 94 8.43 2.88 11.38
CA VAL A 94 9.67 3.67 11.52
C VAL A 94 10.84 2.71 11.40
N LEU A 95 11.73 2.97 10.45
CA LEU A 95 12.89 2.14 10.15
C LEU A 95 14.14 2.78 10.75
N SER A 96 14.99 1.95 11.35
CA SER A 96 16.38 2.33 11.59
C SER A 96 17.14 2.43 10.26
N SER A 97 18.27 3.16 10.25
CA SER A 97 19.15 3.24 9.08
C SER A 97 19.61 1.86 8.61
N GLU A 98 19.89 0.94 9.54
CA GLU A 98 20.28 -0.44 9.23
C GLU A 98 19.14 -1.21 8.55
N GLN A 99 17.91 -1.14 9.10
CA GLN A 99 16.73 -1.78 8.51
C GLN A 99 16.43 -1.23 7.11
N TYR A 100 16.62 0.06 6.91
CA TYR A 100 16.47 0.68 5.59
C TYR A 100 17.51 0.15 4.60
N VAL A 101 18.79 0.16 4.96
CA VAL A 101 19.88 -0.33 4.09
C VAL A 101 19.68 -1.80 3.74
N GLU A 102 19.36 -2.64 4.73
CA GLU A 102 19.11 -4.07 4.52
C GLU A 102 17.95 -4.30 3.55
N ARG A 103 16.86 -3.55 3.71
CA ARG A 103 15.69 -3.61 2.84
C ARG A 103 16.03 -3.23 1.40
N ILE A 104 16.73 -2.09 1.20
CA ILE A 104 17.16 -1.65 -0.14
C ILE A 104 18.10 -2.68 -0.77
N GLY A 105 19.00 -3.26 0.02
CA GLY A 105 19.88 -4.36 -0.41
C GLY A 105 19.09 -5.58 -0.90
N ARG A 106 18.07 -6.02 -0.14
CA ARG A 106 17.18 -7.12 -0.52
C ARG A 106 16.40 -6.83 -1.79
N LEU A 107 15.84 -5.63 -1.93
CA LEU A 107 15.14 -5.19 -3.14
C LEU A 107 16.09 -5.20 -4.36
N GLY A 108 17.29 -4.64 -4.22
CA GLY A 108 18.30 -4.63 -5.27
C GLY A 108 18.71 -6.04 -5.69
N ALA A 109 18.94 -6.95 -4.74
CA ALA A 109 19.26 -8.35 -5.03
C ALA A 109 18.11 -9.07 -5.74
N ARG A 110 16.86 -8.76 -5.36
CA ARG A 110 15.66 -9.34 -5.95
C ARG A 110 15.45 -8.84 -7.39
N LEU A 111 15.64 -7.55 -7.65
CA LEU A 111 15.60 -7.00 -9.02
C LEU A 111 16.68 -7.60 -9.92
N ARG A 112 17.92 -7.75 -9.45
CA ARG A 112 19.01 -8.39 -10.21
C ARG A 112 18.74 -9.85 -10.58
N ARG A 113 17.94 -10.56 -9.78
CA ARG A 113 17.51 -11.95 -10.05
C ARG A 113 16.27 -12.04 -10.96
N GLY A 114 15.87 -10.93 -11.61
CA GLY A 114 14.74 -10.92 -12.54
C GLY A 114 13.37 -10.95 -11.86
N TRP A 115 13.26 -10.36 -10.66
CA TRP A 115 11.98 -10.31 -9.96
C TRP A 115 10.90 -9.57 -10.76
N GLN A 116 9.84 -10.30 -11.08
CA GLN A 116 8.56 -9.76 -11.49
C GLN A 116 7.71 -9.56 -10.24
N ALA A 117 7.19 -8.33 -10.02
CA ALA A 117 6.29 -8.02 -8.90
C ALA A 117 5.28 -9.17 -8.71
N PRO A 118 5.02 -9.64 -7.48
CA PRO A 118 4.01 -10.66 -7.28
C PRO A 118 2.74 -10.14 -7.95
N GLY A 119 2.16 -10.94 -8.84
CA GLY A 119 0.74 -10.81 -9.14
C GLY A 119 -0.03 -10.83 -7.82
N PRO A 120 -1.21 -10.20 -7.76
CA PRO A 120 -2.02 -10.19 -6.54
C PRO A 120 -2.07 -11.61 -5.96
N ALA A 121 -1.74 -11.73 -4.67
CA ALA A 121 -1.67 -13.01 -3.98
C ALA A 121 -2.92 -13.82 -4.30
N GLY A 122 -2.70 -14.96 -4.94
CA GLY A 122 -3.74 -15.94 -5.20
C GLY A 122 -4.41 -16.31 -3.89
N ASP A 123 -5.72 -16.43 -3.97
CA ASP A 123 -6.62 -16.95 -2.97
C ASP A 123 -6.05 -18.24 -2.36
N ASP A 124 -5.67 -18.20 -1.08
CA ASP A 124 -5.40 -19.39 -0.28
C ASP A 124 -6.74 -20.07 -0.05
N GLY A 125 -7.19 -20.78 -1.07
CA GLY A 125 -8.44 -21.51 -1.08
C GLY A 125 -8.54 -22.41 0.15
N LEU A 126 -9.38 -22.00 1.10
CA LEU A 126 -9.98 -22.87 2.10
C LEU A 126 -10.87 -23.89 1.37
N GLY A 127 -10.22 -24.87 0.77
CA GLY A 127 -10.85 -26.08 0.25
C GLY A 127 -11.23 -26.97 1.44
N GLY A 128 -12.40 -26.72 2.00
CA GLY A 128 -13.07 -27.69 2.85
C GLY A 128 -13.26 -29.00 2.07
N ARG A 129 -12.57 -30.06 2.51
CA ARG A 129 -12.95 -31.43 2.16
C ARG A 129 -13.82 -31.98 3.29
N GLY A 130 -15.12 -31.81 3.13
CA GLY A 130 -16.12 -32.63 3.78
C GLY A 130 -16.72 -33.60 2.76
N ARG A 131 -16.30 -34.86 2.82
CA ARG A 131 -17.11 -36.10 2.76
C ARG A 131 -16.18 -37.29 2.62
#